data_AF-A0AAB0A7H9-F1
#
_entry.id   AF-A0AAB0A7H9-F1
#
_cell.length_a   1.000
_cell.length_b   1.000
_cell.length_c   1.000
_cell.angle_alpha   90.00
_cell.angle_beta   90.00
_cell.angle_gamma   90.00
#
_symmetry.space_group_name_H-M   'P 1'
#
loop_
_entity.id
_entity.type
_entity.pdbx_description
1 polymer ?
#
loop_
_entity_poly.entity_id
_entity_poly.type
_entity_poly.pdbx_seq_one_letter_code
_entity_poly.pdbx_strand_id
1 'polypeptide(L)'
;MKQSYVCCLSEPCYEHAEKYLGETSIARSEGLAALVQWMEEEQPSLRMHKDIRYLVYFLRTTKYDVDKAKQKIVKYCKIRSTRIEWFQNRDPYLPEIQELLDIGVFLPLKEKDICNRQVVIIRTAAHNPKYHAQDNVFKVDKMILDLLLYLDETISIYGIVAVFDMKNVTLNHALQLPPSLVKR
;
A
#
# COMPACT_ATOMS: atom_id res chain seq x y z
N MET A 1 4.55 16.06 14.75
CA MET A 1 3.80 16.23 13.45
C MET A 1 2.79 17.35 13.65
N LYS A 2 2.63 18.32 12.71
CA LYS A 2 1.82 19.55 12.97
C LYS A 2 0.55 19.71 12.11
N GLN A 3 0.18 18.71 11.33
CA GLN A 3 -0.98 18.80 10.45
C GLN A 3 -2.19 18.11 11.10
N SER A 4 -3.30 18.83 11.27
CA SER A 4 -4.57 18.22 11.66
C SER A 4 -5.08 17.38 10.49
N TYR A 5 -5.48 16.15 10.77
CA TYR A 5 -6.13 15.32 9.77
C TYR A 5 -7.50 15.91 9.43
N VAL A 6 -7.64 16.42 8.21
CA VAL A 6 -8.93 16.85 7.67
C VAL A 6 -9.46 15.69 6.84
N CYS A 7 -10.51 15.06 7.34
CA CYS A 7 -11.16 13.96 6.67
C CYS A 7 -12.12 14.50 5.61
N CYS A 8 -11.89 14.17 4.34
CA CYS A 8 -12.73 14.61 3.22
C CYS A 8 -13.63 13.46 2.68
N LEU A 9 -13.93 12.47 3.53
CA LEU A 9 -14.75 11.33 3.16
C LEU A 9 -16.22 11.72 3.01
N SER A 10 -16.94 11.01 2.14
CA SER A 10 -18.40 11.14 2.04
C SER A 10 -19.09 10.51 3.25
N GLU A 11 -20.32 10.93 3.55
CA GLU A 11 -21.14 10.36 4.64
C GLU A 11 -21.25 8.82 4.58
N PRO A 12 -21.54 8.18 3.42
CA PRO A 12 -21.54 6.72 3.32
C PRO A 12 -20.19 6.06 3.66
N CYS A 13 -19.08 6.76 3.41
CA CYS A 13 -17.75 6.25 3.78
C CYS A 13 -17.54 6.28 5.29
N TYR A 14 -18.04 7.31 5.99
CA TYR A 14 -17.96 7.36 7.45
C TYR A 14 -18.78 6.27 8.11
N GLU A 15 -20.04 6.10 7.67
CA GLU A 15 -20.91 5.05 8.21
C GLU A 15 -20.29 3.66 8.04
N HIS A 16 -19.70 3.41 6.87
CA HIS A 16 -18.99 2.16 6.61
C HIS A 16 -17.76 1.99 7.51
N ALA A 17 -16.93 3.03 7.63
CA ALA A 17 -15.73 2.98 8.45
C ALA A 17 -16.06 2.79 9.94
N GLU A 18 -17.07 3.48 10.46
CA GLU A 18 -17.55 3.30 11.83
C GLU A 18 -18.05 1.86 12.05
N LYS A 19 -18.92 1.37 11.16
CA LYS A 19 -19.54 0.04 11.28
C LYS A 19 -18.53 -1.11 11.21
N TYR A 20 -17.56 -1.06 10.28
CA TYR A 20 -16.68 -2.19 9.99
C TYR A 20 -15.27 -2.06 10.57
N LEU A 21 -14.81 -0.84 10.82
CA LEU A 21 -13.47 -0.54 11.33
C LEU A 21 -13.47 0.07 12.74
N GLY A 22 -14.63 0.46 13.28
CA GLY A 22 -14.71 1.15 14.58
C GLY A 22 -14.23 2.60 14.52
N GLU A 23 -14.20 3.21 13.33
CA GLU A 23 -13.72 4.57 13.14
C GLU A 23 -14.76 5.60 13.58
N THR A 24 -14.77 5.93 14.87
CA THR A 24 -15.50 7.10 15.40
C THR A 24 -14.61 8.34 15.40
N SER A 25 -15.21 9.52 15.56
CA SER A 25 -14.45 10.78 15.72
C SER A 25 -13.48 10.71 16.92
N ILE A 26 -13.94 10.14 18.03
CA ILE A 26 -13.17 9.95 19.28
C ILE A 26 -12.02 8.98 19.05
N ALA A 27 -12.30 7.78 18.52
CA ALA A 27 -11.29 6.75 18.25
C ALA A 27 -10.21 7.29 17.28
N ARG A 28 -10.62 8.11 16.31
CA ARG A 28 -9.69 8.80 15.41
C ARG A 28 -8.79 9.78 16.13
N SER A 29 -9.33 10.69 16.93
CA SER A 29 -8.53 11.67 17.65
C SER A 29 -7.57 11.00 18.64
N GLU A 30 -8.06 10.04 19.43
CA GLU A 30 -7.27 9.36 20.46
C GLU A 30 -6.20 8.47 19.85
N GLY A 31 -6.56 7.66 18.85
CA GLY A 31 -5.62 6.78 18.16
C GLY A 31 -4.49 7.55 17.45
N LEU A 32 -4.82 8.67 16.81
CA LEU A 32 -3.81 9.54 16.18
C LEU A 32 -2.89 10.17 17.23
N ALA A 33 -3.44 10.71 18.31
CA ALA A 33 -2.64 11.29 19.39
C ALA A 33 -1.69 10.26 20.00
N ALA A 34 -2.19 9.05 20.28
CA ALA A 34 -1.40 7.95 20.83
C ALA A 34 -0.27 7.50 19.89
N LEU A 35 -0.53 7.39 18.58
CA LEU A 35 0.51 7.03 17.60
C LEU A 35 1.56 8.14 17.44
N VAL A 36 1.15 9.41 17.41
CA VAL A 36 2.08 10.55 17.33
C VAL A 36 2.98 10.61 18.55
N GLN A 37 2.39 10.54 19.75
CA GLN A 37 3.15 10.53 21.00
C GLN A 37 4.14 9.36 21.05
N TRP A 38 3.68 8.14 20.77
CA TRP A 38 4.53 6.95 20.74
C TRP A 38 5.69 7.09 19.75
N MET A 39 5.46 7.65 18.57
CA MET A 39 6.52 7.87 17.60
C MET A 39 7.56 8.90 18.07
N GLU A 40 7.11 9.98 18.72
CA GLU A 40 7.97 11.06 19.19
C GLU A 40 8.77 10.66 20.45
N GLU A 41 8.17 9.90 21.36
CA GLU A 41 8.77 9.54 22.65
C GLU A 41 9.53 8.21 22.61
N GLU A 42 8.99 7.18 21.95
CA GLU A 42 9.53 5.81 22.01
C GLU A 42 10.24 5.37 20.72
N GLN A 43 9.96 5.98 19.58
CA GLN A 43 10.52 5.59 18.27
C GLN A 43 11.13 6.76 17.47
N PRO A 44 12.01 7.60 18.06
CA PRO A 44 12.53 8.79 17.41
C PRO A 44 13.38 8.51 16.16
N SER A 45 13.91 7.29 16.01
CA SER A 45 14.69 6.86 14.85
C SER A 45 13.83 6.33 13.70
N LEU A 46 12.52 6.15 13.91
CA LEU A 46 11.62 5.58 12.91
C LEU A 46 11.37 6.58 11.79
N ARG A 47 11.92 6.25 10.61
CA ARG A 47 11.77 7.07 9.41
C ARG A 47 10.49 6.71 8.67
N MET A 48 9.40 7.39 9.01
CA MET A 48 8.14 7.32 8.26
C MET A 48 7.78 8.68 7.66
N HIS A 49 6.99 8.65 6.60
CA HIS A 49 6.43 9.88 6.04
C HIS A 49 5.57 10.59 7.10
N LYS A 50 5.75 11.91 7.24
CA LYS A 50 5.19 12.71 8.34
C LYS A 50 3.74 13.14 8.12
N ASP A 51 3.12 12.74 7.03
CA ASP A 51 1.72 13.03 6.76
C ASP A 51 0.83 12.14 7.64
N ILE A 52 0.01 12.81 8.44
CA ILE A 52 -0.90 12.21 9.42
C ILE A 52 -1.90 11.24 8.78
N ARG A 53 -2.21 11.40 7.49
CA ARG A 53 -3.10 10.49 6.74
C ARG A 53 -2.60 9.03 6.78
N TYR A 54 -1.29 8.81 6.67
CA TYR A 54 -0.75 7.46 6.73
C TYR A 54 -0.95 6.81 8.11
N LEU A 55 -0.93 7.58 9.21
CA LEU A 55 -1.25 7.06 10.54
C LEU A 55 -2.70 6.59 10.64
N VAL A 56 -3.62 7.35 10.04
CA VAL A 56 -5.03 6.93 9.93
C VAL A 56 -5.14 5.59 9.20
N TYR A 57 -4.36 5.38 8.14
CA TYR A 57 -4.42 4.11 7.39
C TYR A 57 -3.97 2.93 8.25
N PHE A 58 -2.93 3.10 9.07
CA PHE A 58 -2.53 2.06 10.01
C PHE A 58 -3.64 1.73 11.00
N LEU A 59 -4.27 2.75 11.60
CA LEU A 59 -5.40 2.58 12.53
C LEU A 59 -6.58 1.87 11.86
N ARG A 60 -6.99 2.30 10.66
CA ARG A 60 -8.08 1.66 9.89
C ARG A 60 -7.80 0.18 9.65
N THR A 61 -6.58 -0.15 9.21
CA THR A 61 -6.23 -1.54 8.92
C THR A 61 -6.08 -2.43 10.16
N THR A 62 -6.08 -1.85 11.35
CA THR A 62 -6.08 -2.58 12.63
C THR A 62 -7.39 -2.40 13.39
N LYS A 63 -8.43 -1.84 12.76
CA LYS A 63 -9.72 -1.53 13.38
C LYS A 63 -9.57 -0.71 14.66
N TYR A 64 -8.71 0.30 14.60
CA TYR A 64 -8.38 1.20 15.70
C TYR A 64 -7.73 0.55 16.93
N ASP A 65 -7.24 -0.69 16.80
CA ASP A 65 -6.32 -1.27 17.78
C ASP A 65 -4.95 -0.60 17.63
N VAL A 66 -4.64 0.28 18.60
CA VAL A 66 -3.44 1.13 18.60
C VAL A 66 -2.17 0.30 18.73
N ASP A 67 -2.15 -0.74 19.55
CA ASP A 67 -0.95 -1.57 19.75
C ASP A 67 -0.64 -2.40 18.50
N LYS A 68 -1.66 -2.94 17.84
CA LYS A 68 -1.48 -3.57 16.52
C LYS A 68 -1.01 -2.55 15.48
N ALA A 69 -1.51 -1.31 15.52
CA ALA A 69 -1.07 -0.26 14.60
C ALA A 69 0.43 0.05 14.78
N LYS A 70 0.90 0.21 16.03
CA LYS A 70 2.32 0.40 16.37
C LYS A 70 3.19 -0.74 15.80
N GLN A 71 2.81 -2.00 16.04
CA GLN A 71 3.53 -3.17 15.51
C GLN A 71 3.59 -3.15 13.97
N LYS A 72 2.47 -2.80 13.32
CA LYS A 72 2.37 -2.74 11.86
C LYS A 72 3.21 -1.61 11.27
N ILE A 73 3.27 -0.46 11.93
CA ILE A 73 4.13 0.68 11.57
C ILE A 73 5.61 0.28 11.62
N VAL A 74 6.06 -0.38 12.69
CA VAL A 74 7.44 -0.88 12.79
C VAL A 74 7.75 -1.86 11.67
N LYS A 75 6.85 -2.82 11.42
CA LYS A 75 7.01 -3.80 10.33
C LYS A 75 7.06 -3.12 8.96
N TYR A 76 6.19 -2.15 8.71
CA TYR A 76 6.15 -1.37 7.47
C TYR A 76 7.49 -0.67 7.22
N CYS A 77 8.01 0.05 8.22
CA CYS A 77 9.29 0.75 8.10
C CYS A 77 10.45 -0.21 7.88
N LYS A 78 10.47 -1.34 8.61
CA LYS A 78 11.49 -2.38 8.47
C LYS A 78 11.48 -3.02 7.07
N ILE A 79 10.31 -3.34 6.53
CA ILE A 79 10.21 -3.90 5.17
C ILE A 79 10.78 -2.91 4.17
N ARG A 80 10.39 -1.63 4.24
CA ARG A 80 10.85 -0.62 3.29
C ARG A 80 12.33 -0.27 3.41
N SER A 81 12.92 -0.37 4.60
CA SER A 81 14.36 -0.14 4.78
C SER A 81 15.22 -1.33 4.35
N THR A 82 14.69 -2.55 4.42
CA THR A 82 15.43 -3.78 4.08
C THR A 82 15.21 -4.25 2.64
N ARG A 83 14.06 -3.92 2.03
CA ARG A 83 13.69 -4.24 0.64
C ARG A 83 14.04 -3.11 -0.31
N ILE A 84 15.32 -2.76 -0.37
CA ILE A 84 15.78 -1.64 -1.18
C ILE A 84 15.51 -1.86 -2.68
N GLU A 85 15.48 -3.12 -3.11
CA GLU A 85 15.14 -3.54 -4.47
C GLU A 85 13.76 -3.04 -4.92
N TRP A 86 12.80 -2.86 -4.00
CA TRP A 86 11.44 -2.42 -4.31
C TRP A 86 11.17 -0.97 -3.89
N PHE A 87 11.88 -0.45 -2.89
CA PHE A 87 11.53 0.84 -2.26
C PHE A 87 12.57 1.95 -2.44
N GLN A 88 13.75 1.65 -3.01
CA GLN A 88 14.76 2.64 -3.40
C GLN A 88 14.88 2.74 -4.93
N ASN A 89 15.45 3.86 -5.40
CA ASN A 89 15.61 4.20 -6.82
C ASN A 89 14.32 3.96 -7.62
N ARG A 90 13.28 4.73 -7.28
CA ARG A 90 11.92 4.64 -7.84
C ARG A 90 11.63 5.81 -8.77
N ASP A 91 12.61 6.16 -9.59
CA ASP A 91 12.43 7.18 -10.62
C ASP A 91 11.57 6.59 -11.75
N PRO A 92 10.38 7.17 -12.02
CA PRO A 92 9.51 6.66 -13.07
C PRO A 92 10.12 6.78 -14.47
N TYR A 93 11.14 7.62 -14.69
CA TYR A 93 11.77 7.83 -16.00
C TYR A 93 12.92 6.86 -16.32
N LEU A 94 13.26 5.95 -15.40
CA LEU A 94 14.23 4.91 -15.69
C LEU A 94 13.73 4.01 -16.83
N PRO A 95 14.59 3.65 -17.82
CA PRO A 95 14.16 2.87 -18.98
C PRO A 95 13.45 1.56 -18.62
N GLU A 96 13.99 0.81 -17.65
CA GLU A 96 13.42 -0.45 -17.19
C GLU A 96 12.07 -0.29 -16.47
N ILE A 97 11.79 0.90 -15.93
CA ILE A 97 10.52 1.23 -15.27
C ILE A 97 9.51 1.70 -16.31
N GLN A 98 9.91 2.57 -17.23
CA GLN A 98 9.08 3.01 -18.35
C GLN A 98 8.59 1.83 -19.19
N GLU A 99 9.48 0.89 -19.55
CA GLU A 99 9.11 -0.29 -20.32
C GLU A 99 8.03 -1.13 -19.61
N LEU A 100 8.17 -1.35 -18.30
CA LEU A 100 7.18 -2.11 -17.52
C LEU A 100 5.84 -1.36 -17.34
N LEU A 101 5.89 -0.03 -17.25
CA LEU A 101 4.68 0.81 -17.23
C LEU A 101 3.95 0.75 -18.58
N ASP A 102 4.68 0.82 -19.70
CA ASP A 102 4.14 0.73 -21.05
C ASP A 102 3.56 -0.66 -21.34
N ILE A 103 4.21 -1.73 -20.87
CA ILE A 103 3.68 -3.10 -20.92
C ILE A 103 2.37 -3.21 -20.14
N GLY A 104 2.23 -2.45 -19.05
CA GLY A 104 1.07 -2.47 -18.17
C GLY A 104 1.01 -3.75 -17.34
N VAL A 105 2.07 -4.03 -16.56
CA VAL A 105 2.12 -5.20 -15.67
C VAL A 105 1.14 -5.11 -14.49
N PHE A 106 0.79 -3.89 -14.08
CA PHE A 106 -0.14 -3.60 -12.99
C PHE A 106 -1.06 -2.44 -13.39
N LEU A 107 -2.36 -2.73 -13.47
CA LEU A 107 -3.35 -1.84 -14.06
C LEU A 107 -4.49 -1.58 -13.08
N PRO A 108 -4.48 -0.43 -12.38
CA PRO A 108 -5.63 0.02 -11.61
C PRO A 108 -6.79 0.36 -12.54
N LEU A 109 -7.98 -0.16 -12.27
CA LEU A 109 -9.17 0.25 -12.98
C LEU A 109 -9.66 1.61 -12.47
N LYS A 110 -10.24 2.41 -13.38
CA LYS A 110 -10.85 3.70 -13.01
C LYS A 110 -12.07 3.51 -12.11
N GLU A 111 -12.83 2.46 -12.37
CA GLU A 111 -14.02 2.11 -11.61
C GLU A 111 -13.68 1.15 -10.48
N LYS A 112 -14.36 1.34 -9.36
CA LYS A 112 -14.33 0.42 -8.22
C LYS A 112 -15.35 -0.68 -8.42
N ASP A 113 -15.21 -1.76 -7.66
CA ASP A 113 -16.23 -2.79 -7.66
C ASP A 113 -17.50 -2.36 -6.90
N ILE A 114 -18.51 -3.25 -6.90
CA ILE A 114 -19.79 -3.03 -6.21
C ILE A 114 -19.67 -2.85 -4.69
N CYS A 115 -18.54 -3.24 -4.09
CA CYS A 115 -18.23 -3.06 -2.67
C CYS A 115 -17.36 -1.82 -2.43
N ASN A 116 -17.20 -0.96 -3.45
CA ASN A 116 -16.36 0.24 -3.44
C ASN A 116 -14.86 -0.05 -3.21
N ARG A 117 -14.38 -1.24 -3.56
CA ARG A 117 -12.97 -1.62 -3.48
C ARG A 117 -12.26 -1.22 -4.76
N GLN A 118 -11.02 -0.74 -4.62
CA GLN A 118 -10.19 -0.48 -5.80
C GLN A 118 -9.85 -1.81 -6.49
N VAL A 119 -10.13 -1.91 -7.79
CA VAL A 119 -9.77 -3.09 -8.58
C VAL A 119 -8.43 -2.85 -9.25
N VAL A 120 -7.53 -3.83 -9.16
CA VAL A 120 -6.24 -3.84 -9.87
C VAL A 120 -6.10 -5.14 -10.65
N ILE A 121 -5.70 -5.04 -11.92
CA ILE A 121 -5.38 -6.20 -12.76
C ILE A 121 -3.86 -6.35 -12.79
N ILE A 122 -3.37 -7.53 -12.39
CA ILE A 122 -1.96 -7.90 -12.42
C ILE A 122 -1.77 -8.86 -13.59
N ARG A 123 -1.09 -8.40 -14.64
CA ARG A 123 -0.83 -9.21 -15.85
C ARG A 123 0.46 -10.00 -15.65
N THR A 124 0.33 -11.15 -14.99
CA THR A 124 1.47 -11.89 -14.38
C THR A 124 2.56 -12.26 -15.37
N ALA A 125 2.21 -12.53 -16.64
CA ALA A 125 3.16 -12.90 -17.69
C ALA A 125 3.19 -11.91 -18.87
N ALA A 126 2.77 -10.66 -18.66
CA ALA A 126 2.91 -9.62 -19.68
C ALA A 126 4.38 -9.18 -19.86
N HIS A 127 5.17 -9.20 -18.78
CA HIS A 127 6.61 -8.97 -18.87
C HIS A 127 7.32 -10.20 -19.42
N ASN A 128 8.47 -10.00 -20.05
CA ASN A 128 9.35 -11.09 -20.46
C ASN A 128 10.37 -11.43 -19.36
N PRO A 129 10.35 -12.64 -18.75
CA PRO A 129 11.21 -13.00 -17.63
C PRO A 129 12.67 -13.26 -18.03
N LYS A 130 13.01 -13.15 -19.31
CA LYS A 130 14.42 -13.16 -19.76
C LYS A 130 15.06 -11.76 -19.68
N TYR A 131 14.24 -10.72 -19.86
CA TYR A 131 14.72 -9.33 -19.99
C TYR A 131 14.33 -8.46 -18.79
N HIS A 132 13.20 -8.75 -18.17
CA HIS A 132 12.69 -8.01 -17.02
C HIS A 132 12.98 -8.77 -15.73
N ALA A 133 13.60 -8.07 -14.78
CA ALA A 133 13.77 -8.58 -13.43
C ALA A 133 12.46 -8.48 -12.64
N GLN A 134 12.08 -9.56 -11.95
CA GLN A 134 10.90 -9.58 -11.08
C GLN A 134 10.89 -8.45 -10.04
N ASP A 135 12.07 -8.06 -9.53
CA ASP A 135 12.16 -6.96 -8.57
C ASP A 135 11.74 -5.61 -9.17
N ASN A 136 12.00 -5.37 -10.45
CA ASN A 136 11.51 -4.18 -11.15
C ASN A 136 10.00 -4.24 -11.38
N VAL A 137 9.45 -5.42 -11.66
CA VAL A 137 8.00 -5.64 -11.73
C VAL A 137 7.36 -5.28 -10.39
N PHE A 138 7.86 -5.86 -9.29
CA PHE A 138 7.35 -5.53 -7.95
C PHE A 138 7.56 -4.06 -7.59
N LYS A 139 8.67 -3.44 -7.99
CA LYS A 139 8.91 -2.01 -7.78
C LYS A 139 7.81 -1.17 -8.45
N VAL A 140 7.48 -1.46 -9.71
CA VAL A 140 6.38 -0.79 -10.43
C VAL A 140 5.05 -0.99 -9.70
N ASP A 141 4.73 -2.22 -9.31
CA ASP A 141 3.49 -2.52 -8.56
C ASP A 141 3.42 -1.70 -7.26
N LYS A 142 4.52 -1.61 -6.51
CA LYS A 142 4.58 -0.83 -5.25
C LYS A 142 4.51 0.68 -5.50
N MET A 143 5.10 1.18 -6.58
CA MET A 143 5.00 2.60 -6.95
C MET A 143 3.55 2.99 -7.26
N ILE A 144 2.86 2.18 -8.07
CA ILE A 144 1.46 2.41 -8.42
C ILE A 144 0.57 2.29 -7.18
N LEU A 145 0.79 1.28 -6.34
CA LEU A 145 0.02 1.10 -5.11
C LEU A 145 0.20 2.25 -4.11
N ASP A 146 1.44 2.73 -3.91
CA ASP A 146 1.72 3.90 -3.07
C ASP A 146 0.99 5.15 -3.61
N LEU A 147 0.95 5.33 -4.94
CA LEU A 147 0.24 6.44 -5.59
C LEU A 147 -1.28 6.32 -5.44
N LEU A 148 -1.86 5.13 -5.61
CA LEU A 148 -3.30 4.90 -5.40
C LEU A 148 -3.71 5.30 -3.98
N LEU A 149 -2.95 4.86 -2.96
CA LEU A 149 -3.23 5.19 -1.56
C LEU A 149 -3.05 6.69 -1.24
N TYR A 150 -2.21 7.38 -2.00
CA TYR A 150 -2.03 8.82 -1.87
C TYR A 150 -3.18 9.62 -2.51
N LEU A 151 -3.67 9.17 -3.67
CA LEU A 151 -4.73 9.84 -4.44
C LEU A 151 -6.14 9.55 -3.89
N ASP A 152 -6.37 8.37 -3.34
CA ASP A 152 -7.69 7.96 -2.86
C ASP A 152 -7.60 7.30 -1.49
N GLU A 153 -7.98 8.08 -0.49
CA GLU A 153 -8.01 7.66 0.91
C GLU A 153 -9.06 6.55 1.18
N THR A 154 -10.14 6.47 0.39
CA THR A 154 -11.20 5.47 0.61
C THR A 154 -10.68 4.04 0.44
N ILE A 155 -9.56 3.85 -0.26
CA ILE A 155 -8.87 2.56 -0.39
C ILE A 155 -8.45 2.01 0.98
N SER A 156 -8.11 2.89 1.94
CA SER A 156 -7.78 2.47 3.31
C SER A 156 -9.00 1.98 4.11
N ILE A 157 -10.22 2.21 3.61
CA ILE A 157 -11.49 1.80 4.23
C ILE A 157 -12.01 0.52 3.58
N TYR A 158 -12.18 0.56 2.26
CA TYR A 158 -12.80 -0.54 1.51
C TYR A 158 -11.79 -1.60 1.07
N GLY A 159 -10.52 -1.21 0.91
CA GLY A 159 -9.45 -2.09 0.46
C GLY A 159 -9.34 -2.21 -1.07
N ILE A 160 -8.60 -3.24 -1.48
CA ILE A 160 -8.22 -3.50 -2.87
C ILE A 160 -8.58 -4.94 -3.23
N VAL A 161 -9.06 -5.16 -4.45
CA VAL A 161 -9.19 -6.48 -5.07
C VAL A 161 -8.17 -6.59 -6.19
N ALA A 162 -7.30 -7.60 -6.09
CA ALA A 162 -6.35 -7.93 -7.14
C ALA A 162 -6.87 -9.09 -8.00
N VAL A 163 -6.93 -8.88 -9.30
CA VAL A 163 -7.22 -9.90 -10.31
C VAL A 163 -5.92 -10.28 -10.99
N PHE A 164 -5.51 -11.53 -10.85
CA PHE A 164 -4.31 -12.04 -11.51
C PHE A 164 -4.69 -12.62 -12.87
N ASP A 165 -4.27 -11.96 -13.95
CA ASP A 165 -4.34 -12.53 -15.30
C ASP A 165 -3.16 -13.48 -15.48
N MET A 166 -3.49 -14.78 -15.39
CA MET A 166 -2.55 -15.89 -15.50
C MET A 166 -2.29 -16.33 -16.95
N LYS A 167 -2.84 -15.62 -17.94
CA LYS A 167 -2.62 -15.94 -19.35
C LYS A 167 -1.12 -15.91 -19.67
N ASN A 168 -0.65 -16.96 -20.37
CA ASN A 168 0.74 -17.13 -20.81
C ASN A 168 1.79 -17.28 -19.70
N VAL A 169 1.39 -17.53 -18.44
CA VAL A 169 2.35 -17.85 -17.39
C VAL A 169 3.12 -19.12 -17.76
N THR A 170 4.45 -19.06 -17.62
CA THR A 170 5.37 -20.17 -17.92
C THR A 170 6.22 -20.51 -16.71
N LEU A 171 6.91 -21.65 -16.74
CA LEU A 171 7.86 -22.05 -15.71
C LEU A 171 8.94 -20.98 -15.47
N ASN A 172 9.39 -20.27 -16.51
CA ASN A 172 10.40 -19.21 -16.36
C ASN A 172 9.90 -18.06 -15.49
N HIS A 173 8.62 -17.71 -15.55
CA HIS A 173 8.02 -16.72 -14.65
C HIS A 173 8.00 -17.25 -13.21
N ALA A 174 7.57 -18.50 -13.02
CA ALA A 174 7.52 -19.13 -11.71
C ALA A 174 8.91 -19.24 -11.04
N LEU A 175 9.96 -19.51 -11.82
CA LEU A 175 11.34 -19.59 -11.33
C LEU A 175 11.91 -18.24 -10.86
N GLN A 176 11.35 -17.11 -11.30
CA GLN A 176 11.71 -15.80 -10.75
C GLN A 176 11.07 -15.54 -9.36
N LEU A 177 10.19 -16.42 -8.89
CA LEU A 177 9.51 -16.33 -7.60
C LEU A 177 9.98 -17.44 -6.66
N PRO A 178 11.26 -17.46 -6.23
CA PRO A 178 11.72 -18.48 -5.30
C PRO A 178 10.93 -18.39 -3.98
N PRO A 179 10.80 -19.49 -3.21
CA PRO A 179 10.07 -19.47 -1.94
C PRO A 179 10.56 -18.40 -0.95
N SER A 180 11.84 -18.04 -1.04
CA SER A 180 12.42 -16.93 -0.26
C SER A 180 11.77 -15.59 -0.59
N LEU A 181 11.35 -15.35 -1.83
CA LEU A 181 10.65 -14.15 -2.28
C LEU A 181 9.15 -14.20 -1.95
N VAL A 182 8.51 -15.37 -2.15
CA VAL A 182 7.05 -15.55 -1.95
C VAL A 182 6.63 -15.48 -0.47
N LYS A 183 7.45 -15.99 0.46
CA LYS A 183 7.11 -16.01 1.90
C LYS A 183 7.19 -14.64 2.60
N ARG A 184 7.56 -13.57 1.88
CA ARG A 184 7.95 -12.28 2.46
C ARG A 184 6.81 -11.27 2.53
#